data_AF-A0A0S8L2P0-F1
#
_entry.id   AF-A0A0S8L2P0-F1
#
_cell.length_a   1.000
_cell.length_b   1.000
_cell.length_c   1.000
_cell.angle_alpha   90.00
_cell.angle_beta   90.00
_cell.angle_gamma   90.00
#
_symmetry.space_group_name_H-M   'P 1'
#
loop_
_entity.id
_entity.type
_entity.pdbx_description
1 polymer ?
#
loop_
_entity_poly.entity_id
_entity_poly.type
_entity_poly.pdbx_seq_one_letter_code
_entity_poly.pdbx_strand_id
1 'polypeptide(L)'
;MKRSMAVLAGLLLATSVAMADKGYQKTGTVVEANDKSITIDTGKEGKWQFSRDAGTKVEGDLKKGSKATVYYTMSATKVEVKGGKK
;
A
#
# COMPACT_ATOMS: atom_id res chain seq x y z
N MET A 1 -0.77 -22.89 -37.85
CA MET A 1 -1.94 -22.19 -37.26
C MET A 1 -2.64 -23.13 -36.30
N LYS A 2 -3.14 -22.56 -35.18
CA LYS A 2 -3.96 -23.17 -34.11
C LYS A 2 -3.18 -23.57 -32.85
N ARG A 3 -3.27 -22.64 -31.89
CA ARG A 3 -3.69 -22.85 -30.49
C ARG A 3 -2.66 -23.38 -29.48
N SER A 4 -2.44 -22.49 -28.50
CA SER A 4 -2.34 -22.78 -27.07
C SER A 4 -0.99 -23.28 -26.55
N MET A 5 -0.20 -22.34 -26.05
CA MET A 5 0.60 -22.56 -24.85
C MET A 5 0.44 -21.36 -23.93
N ALA A 6 -0.50 -21.53 -23.00
CA ALA A 6 -0.48 -20.83 -21.72
C ALA A 6 0.81 -21.21 -20.95
N VAL A 7 1.01 -20.51 -19.84
CA VAL A 7 2.07 -20.68 -18.82
C VAL A 7 3.23 -19.69 -18.96
N LEU A 8 3.01 -18.49 -18.42
CA LEU A 8 4.05 -17.73 -17.73
C LEU A 8 3.51 -17.49 -16.31
N ALA A 9 3.47 -18.54 -15.49
CA ALA A 9 4.52 -18.89 -14.53
C ALA A 9 4.74 -17.73 -13.52
N GLY A 10 4.24 -17.97 -12.30
CA GLY A 10 4.01 -16.99 -11.26
C GLY A 10 5.20 -16.08 -10.97
N LEU A 11 4.94 -14.78 -11.00
CA LEU A 11 5.86 -13.80 -10.46
C LEU A 11 5.85 -13.94 -8.93
N LEU A 12 6.87 -14.63 -8.46
CA LEU A 12 7.29 -14.81 -7.08
C LEU A 12 6.93 -13.59 -6.22
N LEU A 13 6.10 -13.84 -5.21
CA LEU A 13 5.91 -13.00 -4.04
C LEU A 13 7.24 -12.93 -3.28
N ALA A 14 8.17 -12.10 -3.75
CA ALA A 14 9.30 -11.66 -2.94
C ALA A 14 8.76 -10.65 -1.92
N THR A 15 8.12 -11.14 -0.86
CA THR A 15 7.93 -10.36 0.35
C THR A 15 9.30 -10.24 1.00
N SER A 16 10.05 -9.19 0.65
CA SER A 16 11.21 -8.79 1.43
C SER A 16 10.70 -8.46 2.84
N VAL A 17 10.84 -9.41 3.76
CA VAL A 17 10.60 -9.20 5.18
C VAL A 17 11.78 -8.39 5.69
N ALA A 18 11.79 -7.09 5.37
CA ALA A 18 12.69 -6.16 5.99
C ALA A 18 12.15 -5.93 7.40
N MET A 19 12.75 -6.61 8.37
CA MET A 19 12.60 -6.32 9.79
C MET A 19 13.18 -4.93 10.08
N ALA A 20 12.43 -3.88 9.74
CA ALA A 20 12.65 -2.53 10.22
C ALA A 20 11.36 -2.09 10.93
N ASP A 21 11.37 -2.15 12.26
CA ASP A 21 10.39 -1.58 13.20
C ASP A 21 8.91 -1.56 12.75
N LYS A 22 8.28 -2.74 12.77
CA LYS A 22 6.82 -3.02 12.70
C LYS A 22 5.93 -2.01 11.94
N GLY A 23 6.35 -1.56 10.75
CA GLY A 23 5.47 -0.90 9.80
C GLY A 23 4.59 -1.91 9.05
N TYR A 24 3.37 -1.52 8.72
CA TYR A 24 2.55 -2.21 7.72
C TYR A 24 3.03 -1.79 6.32
N GLN A 25 2.73 -2.63 5.33
CA GLN A 25 2.99 -2.29 3.93
C GLN A 25 1.78 -2.59 3.06
N LYS A 26 1.56 -1.74 2.06
CA LYS A 26 0.51 -1.94 1.05
C LYS A 26 1.08 -1.62 -0.33
N THR A 27 0.85 -2.50 -1.30
CA THR A 27 1.31 -2.31 -2.68
C THR A 27 0.13 -2.12 -3.61
N GLY A 28 0.21 -1.15 -4.51
CA GLY A 28 -0.84 -0.85 -5.47
C GLY A 28 -0.39 0.12 -6.54
N THR A 29 -1.31 0.46 -7.43
CA THR A 29 -1.09 1.46 -8.47
C THR A 29 -1.44 2.84 -7.94
N VAL A 30 -0.52 3.79 -8.01
CA VAL A 30 -0.77 5.18 -7.59
C VAL A 30 -1.87 5.78 -8.46
N VAL A 31 -2.95 6.25 -7.84
CA VAL A 31 -4.05 6.92 -8.54
C VAL A 31 -4.02 8.43 -8.33
N GLU A 32 -3.51 8.87 -7.18
CA GLU A 32 -3.30 10.27 -6.82
C GLU A 32 -2.13 10.38 -5.85
N ALA A 33 -1.33 11.43 -5.98
CA ALA A 33 -0.31 11.78 -5.01
C ALA A 33 -0.18 13.31 -4.96
N ASN A 34 -0.11 13.83 -3.75
CA ASN A 34 0.15 15.24 -3.46
C ASN A 34 0.99 15.34 -2.18
N ASP A 35 1.29 16.54 -1.71
CA ASP A 35 2.18 16.76 -0.56
C ASP A 35 1.62 16.23 0.77
N LYS A 36 0.29 16.01 0.86
CA LYS A 36 -0.40 15.60 2.08
C LYS A 36 -0.85 14.14 2.06
N SER A 37 -0.93 13.51 0.88
CA SER A 37 -1.38 12.13 0.77
C SER A 37 -0.91 11.41 -0.49
N ILE A 38 -0.84 10.07 -0.39
CA ILE A 38 -0.77 9.14 -1.52
C ILE A 38 -2.02 8.27 -1.50
N THR A 39 -2.65 8.10 -2.65
CA THR A 39 -3.70 7.12 -2.85
C THR A 39 -3.24 6.06 -3.84
N ILE A 40 -3.31 4.79 -3.43
CA ILE A 40 -3.07 3.63 -4.30
C ILE A 40 -4.35 2.83 -4.51
N ASP A 41 -4.44 2.15 -5.64
CA ASP A 41 -5.45 1.14 -5.91
C ASP A 41 -4.82 -0.26 -5.86
N THR A 42 -5.35 -1.11 -4.98
CA THR A 42 -4.88 -2.48 -4.77
C THR A 42 -5.63 -3.49 -5.66
N GLY A 43 -6.62 -3.03 -6.41
CA GLY A 43 -7.55 -3.88 -7.16
C GLY A 43 -8.56 -4.55 -6.23
N LYS A 44 -8.13 -5.61 -5.52
CA LYS A 44 -9.04 -6.45 -4.72
C LYS A 44 -9.63 -5.75 -3.49
N GLU A 45 -8.83 -4.93 -2.81
CA GLU A 45 -9.25 -4.20 -1.61
C GLU A 45 -9.61 -2.74 -1.91
N GLY A 46 -9.63 -2.37 -3.20
CA GLY A 46 -9.93 -1.03 -3.67
C GLY A 46 -8.83 -0.01 -3.35
N LYS A 47 -9.26 1.24 -3.18
CA LYS A 47 -8.39 2.41 -2.99
C LYS A 47 -8.04 2.61 -1.52
N TRP A 48 -6.75 2.83 -1.26
CA TRP A 48 -6.20 3.14 0.04
C TRP A 48 -5.51 4.49 0.00
N GLN A 49 -5.86 5.38 0.91
CA GLN A 49 -5.24 6.69 1.07
C GLN A 49 -4.36 6.70 2.33
N PHE A 50 -3.15 7.21 2.17
CA PHE A 50 -2.14 7.35 3.21
C PHE A 50 -1.80 8.81 3.38
N SER A 51 -1.76 9.29 4.61
CA SER A 51 -1.25 10.64 4.92
C SER A 51 0.25 10.71 4.66
N ARG A 52 0.72 11.90 4.31
CA ARG A 52 2.13 12.26 4.16
C ARG A 52 2.43 13.53 4.95
N ASP A 53 3.68 13.63 5.34
CA ASP A 53 4.27 14.80 5.96
C ASP A 53 5.70 15.01 5.44
N ALA A 54 6.36 16.06 5.93
CA ALA A 54 7.73 16.40 5.54
C ALA A 54 8.76 15.31 5.90
N GLY A 55 8.44 14.38 6.80
CA GLY A 55 9.28 13.23 7.17
C GLY A 55 9.06 12.01 6.27
N THR A 56 8.04 12.03 5.41
CA THR A 56 7.74 10.92 4.51
C THR A 56 8.80 10.82 3.41
N LYS A 57 9.70 9.83 3.53
CA LYS A 57 10.69 9.54 2.50
C LYS A 57 10.02 8.92 1.27
N VAL A 58 10.24 9.51 0.10
CA VAL A 58 9.82 8.95 -1.18
C VAL A 58 11.04 8.49 -1.96
N GLU A 59 11.06 7.20 -2.28
CA GLU A 59 12.10 6.59 -3.10
C GLU A 59 11.54 6.34 -4.51
N GLY A 60 12.16 6.97 -5.52
CA GLY A 60 11.76 6.87 -6.92
C GLY A 60 10.72 7.90 -7.36
N ASP A 61 10.12 7.66 -8.54
CA ASP A 61 9.18 8.57 -9.20
C ASP A 61 7.72 8.25 -8.81
N LEU A 62 7.21 9.04 -7.86
CA LEU A 62 5.84 8.94 -7.35
C LEU A 62 4.87 9.68 -8.27
N LYS A 63 4.39 8.98 -9.30
CA LYS A 63 3.46 9.52 -10.29
C LYS A 63 2.23 8.64 -10.46
N LYS A 64 1.14 9.24 -10.94
CA LYS A 64 -0.08 8.50 -11.29
C LYS A 64 0.24 7.37 -12.29
N GLY A 65 -0.30 6.19 -12.03
CA GLY A 65 -0.11 4.98 -12.83
C GLY A 65 1.13 4.16 -12.46
N SER A 66 2.07 4.68 -11.64
CA SER A 66 3.20 3.89 -11.19
C SER A 66 2.78 2.86 -10.13
N LYS A 67 3.47 1.72 -10.09
CA LYS A 67 3.30 0.74 -9.01
C LYS A 67 4.18 1.17 -7.84
N ALA A 68 3.58 1.31 -6.66
CA ALA A 68 4.29 1.71 -5.45
C ALA A 68 3.95 0.79 -4.28
N THR A 69 4.92 0.60 -3.39
CA THR A 69 4.71 0.00 -2.06
C THR A 69 4.79 1.13 -1.04
N VAL A 70 3.70 1.35 -0.31
CA VAL A 70 3.62 2.32 0.78
C VAL A 70 3.88 1.59 2.08
N TYR A 71 4.91 2.03 2.81
CA TYR A 71 5.20 1.61 4.17
C TYR A 71 4.55 2.61 5.13
N TYR A 72 3.76 2.14 6.08
CA TYR A 72 2.96 3.00 6.95
C TYR A 72 2.77 2.39 8.33
N THR A 73 2.52 3.24 9.31
CA THR A 73 2.08 2.81 10.64
C THR A 73 0.59 3.09 10.79
N MET A 74 -0.11 2.21 11.51
CA MET A 74 -1.48 2.49 11.97
C MET A 74 -1.43 2.76 13.46
N SER A 75 -1.91 3.93 13.87
CA SER A 75 -1.96 4.32 15.27
C SER A 75 -3.30 4.95 15.58
N ALA A 76 -3.91 4.55 16.70
CA ALA A 76 -5.16 5.16 17.16
C ALA A 76 -4.86 6.54 17.74
N THR A 77 -5.58 7.57 17.29
CA THR A 77 -5.46 8.94 17.82
C THR A 77 -6.35 9.17 19.05
N LYS A 78 -7.48 8.46 19.12
CA LYS A 78 -8.40 8.43 20.27
C LYS A 78 -9.15 7.11 20.27
N VAL A 79 -9.33 6.52 21.45
CA VAL A 79 -10.25 5.41 21.68
C VAL A 79 -11.26 5.87 22.72
N GLU A 80 -12.54 5.89 22.36
CA GLU A 80 -13.63 6.26 23.26
C GLU A 80 -14.56 5.06 23.45
N VAL A 81 -14.53 4.48 24.64
CA VAL A 81 -15.37 3.34 25.00
C VAL A 81 -16.74 3.85 25.43
N LYS A 82 -17.75 3.70 24.57
CA LYS A 82 -19.15 4.03 24.89
C LYS A 82 -19.87 2.84 25.52
N GLY A 83 -19.47 2.49 26.75
CA GLY A 83 -20.15 1.53 27.61
C GLY A 83 -20.00 0.04 27.23
N GLY A 84 -20.31 -0.81 28.21
CA GLY A 84 -20.39 -2.27 28.07
C GLY A 84 -21.09 -2.83 29.32
N LYS A 85 -22.26 -3.45 29.16
CA LYS A 85 -22.80 -4.32 30.20
C LYS A 85 -22.08 -5.67 30.08
N LYS A 86 -21.63 -6.20 31.22
CA LYS A 86 -21.22 -7.61 31.34
C LYS A 86 -22.37 -8.52 30.95
#